data_AF-A0A0R2SUC7-F1
#
_entry.id   AF-A0A0R2SUC7-F1
#
_cell.length_a   1.000
_cell.length_b   1.000
_cell.length_c   1.000
_cell.angle_alpha   90.00
_cell.angle_beta   90.00
_cell.angle_gamma   90.00
#
_symmetry.space_group_name_H-M   'P 1'
#
loop_
_entity.id
_entity.type
_entity.pdbx_description
1 polymer ?
#
loop_
_entity_poly.entity_id
_entity_poly.type
_entity_poly.pdbx_seq_one_letter_code
_entity_poly.pdbx_strand_id
1 'polypeptide(L)'
;MGFSDIANDNGFLFIAPTGSVNPEGNTFWNATPACCDFFSSNVDDVGYIKELIDAIKLEYNVDANRVYLVGHSNGGFMSYQVAYNHPSIIAAVVSLAGASHDEVRPAPAGQVHTLQIHGTRDPTIRFSGGFILGSAYPGAVETVTTWAGYNGCSLVAEEGQTLDLVANLAGNETTSEIYDDGCKSGGSAELWTIEAGGHIPLLSDSFAQQVVDWLFVHTKSDWPADYNGVTPSAMLGLSYNNIGNFSSADNSIYTCVRTVENGIPTAIGGIEQFDIAMKIISYELGFIQITNSRLFNADDVRNENNELPDCSGVFELSINRYTDIIQVGNQVFEVVFELRDSVNLVFDLVNYLELN
;
A
#
# COMPACT_ATOMS: atom_id res chain seq x y z
N MET A 1 -4.61 -23.96 0.20
CA MET A 1 -5.33 -22.82 -0.41
C MET A 1 -5.24 -22.79 -1.94
N GLY A 2 -4.44 -23.63 -2.61
CA GLY A 2 -4.47 -23.77 -4.08
C GLY A 2 -3.63 -22.78 -4.89
N PHE A 3 -3.04 -21.77 -4.25
CA PHE A 3 -2.27 -20.72 -4.95
C PHE A 3 -1.04 -21.23 -5.73
N SER A 4 -0.34 -22.25 -5.22
CA SER A 4 0.82 -22.83 -5.91
C SER A 4 0.47 -23.40 -7.28
N ASP A 5 -0.74 -23.94 -7.41
CA ASP A 5 -1.17 -24.68 -8.59
C ASP A 5 -1.55 -23.74 -9.73
N ILE A 6 -1.95 -22.50 -9.40
CA ILE A 6 -2.39 -21.49 -10.37
C ILE A 6 -1.35 -20.38 -10.60
N ALA A 7 -0.22 -20.39 -9.89
CA ALA A 7 0.77 -19.31 -9.92
C ALA A 7 1.38 -19.07 -11.30
N ASN A 8 1.79 -20.15 -11.98
CA ASN A 8 2.37 -20.05 -13.32
C ASN A 8 1.36 -19.58 -14.36
N ASP A 9 0.12 -20.08 -14.27
CA ASP A 9 -0.95 -19.76 -15.23
C ASP A 9 -1.40 -18.30 -15.11
N ASN A 10 -1.33 -17.73 -13.91
CA ASN A 10 -1.65 -16.33 -13.64
C ASN A 10 -0.41 -15.40 -13.66
N GLY A 11 0.79 -15.93 -13.86
CA GLY A 11 2.02 -15.14 -14.03
C GLY A 11 2.52 -14.41 -12.79
N PHE A 12 2.33 -14.98 -11.58
CA PHE A 12 2.83 -14.37 -10.34
C PHE A 12 3.88 -15.23 -9.63
N LEU A 13 4.76 -14.58 -8.86
CA LEU A 13 5.68 -15.27 -7.97
C LEU A 13 4.93 -15.70 -6.70
N PHE A 14 4.98 -16.99 -6.37
CA PHE A 14 4.39 -17.51 -5.15
C PHE A 14 5.46 -17.81 -4.11
N ILE A 15 5.30 -17.25 -2.91
CA ILE A 15 6.21 -17.43 -1.78
C ILE A 15 5.38 -17.85 -0.57
N ALA A 16 5.82 -18.92 0.10
CA ALA A 16 5.21 -19.43 1.33
C ALA A 16 6.27 -19.49 2.43
N PRO A 17 6.52 -18.38 3.14
CA PRO A 17 7.51 -18.36 4.21
C PRO A 17 7.04 -19.18 5.41
N THR A 18 8.00 -19.68 6.19
CA THR A 18 7.74 -20.47 7.40
C THR A 18 8.08 -19.64 8.62
N GLY A 19 7.12 -19.50 9.55
CA GLY A 19 7.31 -18.79 10.80
C GLY A 19 8.22 -19.54 11.79
N SER A 20 8.56 -18.88 12.88
CA SER A 20 9.41 -19.44 13.94
C SER A 20 8.75 -20.62 14.64
N VAL A 21 9.56 -21.51 15.23
CA VAL A 21 9.09 -22.69 15.96
C VAL A 21 9.01 -22.37 17.45
N ASN A 22 7.85 -22.59 18.06
CA ASN A 22 7.64 -22.41 19.49
C ASN A 22 8.24 -23.59 20.30
N PRO A 23 8.31 -23.50 21.65
CA PRO A 23 8.81 -24.59 22.49
C PRO A 23 8.05 -25.92 22.38
N GLU A 24 6.85 -25.93 21.82
CA GLU A 24 6.04 -27.14 21.57
C GLU A 24 6.30 -27.76 20.19
N GLY A 25 7.17 -27.15 19.38
CA GLY A 25 7.51 -27.63 18.04
C GLY A 25 6.57 -27.14 16.93
N ASN A 26 5.64 -26.23 17.23
CA ASN A 26 4.70 -25.67 16.26
C ASN A 26 5.24 -24.37 15.66
N THR A 27 5.08 -24.19 14.35
CA THR A 27 5.38 -22.91 13.69
C THR A 27 4.30 -21.88 14.01
N PHE A 28 4.68 -20.63 14.25
CA PHE A 28 3.77 -19.54 14.55
C PHE A 28 4.27 -18.21 13.94
N TRP A 29 3.37 -17.25 13.91
CA TRP A 29 3.61 -15.85 13.59
C TRP A 29 3.30 -14.96 14.80
N ASN A 30 4.22 -14.07 15.15
CA ASN A 30 4.06 -13.05 16.18
C ASN A 30 3.34 -11.81 15.63
N ALA A 31 2.02 -11.92 15.41
CA ALA A 31 1.23 -10.90 14.74
C ALA A 31 0.61 -9.89 15.71
N THR A 32 -0.19 -10.37 16.67
CA THR A 32 -0.91 -9.54 17.65
C THR A 32 -0.84 -10.16 19.04
N PRO A 33 -1.17 -9.42 20.11
CA PRO A 33 -1.23 -10.01 21.46
C PRO A 33 -2.20 -11.19 21.60
N ALA A 34 -3.18 -11.33 20.70
CA ALA A 34 -4.15 -12.42 20.71
C ALA A 34 -3.62 -13.72 20.10
N CYS A 35 -2.83 -13.64 19.04
CA CYS A 35 -2.37 -14.81 18.32
C CYS A 35 -1.06 -14.53 17.57
N CYS A 36 -0.10 -15.46 17.56
CA CYS A 36 -0.05 -16.76 18.24
C CYS A 36 1.31 -17.00 18.89
N ASP A 37 2.01 -15.92 19.23
CA ASP A 37 3.23 -15.96 20.06
C ASP A 37 2.89 -16.13 21.55
N PHE A 38 2.34 -17.28 21.90
CA PHE A 38 1.91 -17.59 23.28
C PHE A 38 3.07 -17.74 24.27
N PHE A 39 4.31 -17.78 23.77
CA PHE A 39 5.52 -17.89 24.57
C PHE A 39 6.26 -16.56 24.69
N SER A 40 5.71 -15.48 24.11
CA SER A 40 6.31 -14.14 24.13
C SER A 40 7.77 -14.15 23.68
N SER A 41 8.02 -14.83 22.55
CA SER A 41 9.33 -14.96 21.95
C SER A 41 9.95 -13.61 21.55
N ASN A 42 9.12 -12.58 21.32
CA ASN A 42 9.52 -11.27 20.79
C ASN A 42 10.19 -11.36 19.42
N VAL A 43 9.88 -12.40 18.63
CA VAL A 43 10.39 -12.51 17.25
C VAL A 43 9.80 -11.41 16.37
N ASP A 44 10.63 -10.80 15.53
CA ASP A 44 10.21 -9.78 14.57
C ASP A 44 9.83 -10.42 13.22
N ASP A 45 8.64 -11.02 13.18
CA ASP A 45 8.13 -11.64 11.96
C ASP A 45 7.68 -10.59 10.91
N VAL A 46 7.32 -9.38 11.35
CA VAL A 46 6.97 -8.27 10.45
C VAL A 46 8.21 -7.84 9.66
N GLY A 47 9.33 -7.62 10.36
CA GLY A 47 10.63 -7.33 9.76
C GLY A 47 11.09 -8.45 8.81
N TYR A 48 10.96 -9.72 9.24
CA TYR A 48 11.30 -10.87 8.40
C TYR A 48 10.52 -10.91 7.08
N ILE A 49 9.20 -10.72 7.10
CA ILE A 49 8.38 -10.73 5.88
C ILE A 49 8.74 -9.55 4.97
N LYS A 50 8.96 -8.35 5.54
CA LYS A 50 9.39 -7.18 4.79
C LYS A 50 10.74 -7.41 4.11
N GLU A 51 11.73 -7.93 4.83
CA GLU A 51 13.07 -8.22 4.28
C GLU A 51 13.01 -9.30 3.18
N LEU A 52 12.14 -10.29 3.33
CA LEU A 52 11.92 -11.31 2.30
C LEU A 52 11.33 -10.70 1.02
N ILE A 53 10.34 -9.81 1.13
CA ILE A 53 9.77 -9.10 -0.03
C ILE A 53 10.87 -8.30 -0.74
N ASP A 54 11.69 -7.56 -0.01
CA ASP A 54 12.79 -6.77 -0.58
C ASP A 54 13.82 -7.65 -1.28
N ALA A 55 14.21 -8.77 -0.66
CA ALA A 55 15.14 -9.73 -1.24
C ALA A 55 14.63 -10.29 -2.57
N ILE A 56 13.33 -10.62 -2.66
CA ILE A 56 12.73 -11.10 -3.90
C ILE A 56 12.68 -10.00 -4.97
N LYS A 57 12.34 -8.76 -4.59
CA LYS A 57 12.35 -7.62 -5.52
C LYS A 57 13.75 -7.32 -6.10
N LEU A 58 14.80 -7.65 -5.35
CA LEU A 58 16.19 -7.51 -5.79
C LEU A 58 16.60 -8.58 -6.82
N GLU A 59 16.07 -9.79 -6.70
CA GLU A 59 16.47 -10.94 -7.53
C GLU A 59 15.55 -11.16 -8.74
N TYR A 60 14.28 -10.78 -8.64
CA TYR A 60 13.26 -11.02 -9.66
C TYR A 60 12.59 -9.72 -10.13
N ASN A 61 12.07 -9.72 -11.36
CA ASN A 61 11.28 -8.60 -11.89
C ASN A 61 9.88 -8.61 -11.27
N VAL A 62 9.73 -7.93 -10.14
CA VAL A 62 8.48 -7.80 -9.39
C VAL A 62 7.82 -6.46 -9.70
N ASP A 63 6.53 -6.49 -9.98
CA ASP A 63 5.72 -5.28 -10.00
C ASP A 63 5.50 -4.77 -8.56
N ALA A 64 6.11 -3.63 -8.23
CA ALA A 64 6.05 -3.05 -6.89
C ALA A 64 4.63 -2.62 -6.48
N ASN A 65 3.73 -2.40 -7.45
CA ASN A 65 2.33 -2.02 -7.20
C ASN A 65 1.42 -3.25 -7.03
N ARG A 66 1.97 -4.47 -7.13
CA ARG A 66 1.24 -5.74 -7.03
C ARG A 66 1.94 -6.72 -6.07
N VAL A 67 2.17 -6.25 -4.85
CA VAL A 67 2.64 -7.11 -3.74
C VAL A 67 1.48 -7.39 -2.81
N TYR A 68 1.16 -8.68 -2.66
CA TYR A 68 -0.01 -9.15 -1.94
C TYR A 68 0.37 -10.09 -0.80
N LEU A 69 -0.40 -10.04 0.30
CA LEU A 69 -0.30 -11.03 1.37
C LEU A 69 -1.61 -11.79 1.50
N VAL A 70 -1.53 -13.12 1.52
CA VAL A 70 -2.68 -13.98 1.76
C VAL A 70 -2.38 -14.89 2.93
N GLY A 71 -3.22 -14.84 3.96
CA GLY A 71 -2.99 -15.56 5.20
C GLY A 71 -4.23 -16.29 5.71
N HIS A 72 -4.02 -17.49 6.26
CA HIS A 72 -5.06 -18.24 6.98
C HIS A 72 -4.81 -18.21 8.49
N SER A 73 -5.87 -18.01 9.28
CA SER A 73 -5.81 -18.01 10.74
C SER A 73 -4.71 -17.04 11.25
N ASN A 74 -3.72 -17.52 12.00
CA ASN A 74 -2.56 -16.74 12.43
C ASN A 74 -1.82 -16.01 11.28
N GLY A 75 -1.78 -16.59 10.08
CA GLY A 75 -1.25 -15.92 8.90
C GLY A 75 -2.10 -14.73 8.44
N GLY A 76 -3.42 -14.78 8.66
CA GLY A 76 -4.34 -13.65 8.40
C GLY A 76 -4.09 -12.49 9.37
N PHE A 77 -3.91 -12.79 10.66
CA PHE A 77 -3.44 -11.80 11.65
C PHE A 77 -2.11 -11.17 11.22
N MET A 78 -1.16 -12.00 10.80
CA MET A 78 0.16 -11.52 10.36
C MET A 78 0.07 -10.65 9.11
N SER A 79 -0.78 -11.02 8.13
CA SER A 79 -0.98 -10.23 6.92
C SER A 79 -1.47 -8.82 7.23
N TYR A 80 -2.46 -8.68 8.13
CA TYR A 80 -2.91 -7.37 8.60
C TYR A 80 -1.82 -6.61 9.35
N GLN A 81 -1.06 -7.28 10.21
CA GLN A 81 0.01 -6.62 10.96
C GLN A 81 1.13 -6.10 10.05
N VAL A 82 1.54 -6.87 9.03
CA VAL A 82 2.53 -6.40 8.04
C VAL A 82 1.98 -5.23 7.24
N ALA A 83 0.74 -5.30 6.76
CA ALA A 83 0.13 -4.21 6.00
C ALA A 83 0.00 -2.91 6.82
N TYR A 84 -0.28 -3.02 8.11
CA TYR A 84 -0.34 -1.83 8.97
C TYR A 84 1.03 -1.18 9.18
N ASN A 85 2.09 -1.98 9.35
CA ASN A 85 3.45 -1.46 9.58
C ASN A 85 4.15 -1.01 8.28
N HIS A 86 3.83 -1.65 7.16
CA HIS A 86 4.44 -1.39 5.86
C HIS A 86 3.40 -1.17 4.76
N PRO A 87 2.45 -0.24 4.93
CA PRO A 87 1.38 -0.03 3.97
C PRO A 87 1.94 0.38 2.60
N SER A 88 3.07 1.09 2.54
CA SER A 88 3.67 1.56 1.29
C SER A 88 4.17 0.47 0.35
N ILE A 89 4.38 -0.77 0.82
CA ILE A 89 4.88 -1.87 -0.02
C ILE A 89 3.85 -2.95 -0.27
N ILE A 90 2.69 -2.91 0.40
CA ILE A 90 1.61 -3.88 0.26
C ILE A 90 0.46 -3.22 -0.50
N ALA A 91 0.05 -3.84 -1.60
CA ALA A 91 -1.08 -3.40 -2.41
C ALA A 91 -2.40 -3.89 -1.81
N ALA A 92 -2.44 -5.17 -1.43
CA ALA A 92 -3.63 -5.78 -0.86
C ALA A 92 -3.31 -6.92 0.12
N VAL A 93 -4.22 -7.15 1.07
CA VAL A 93 -4.18 -8.30 1.98
C VAL A 93 -5.48 -9.09 1.91
N VAL A 94 -5.36 -10.41 2.00
CA VAL A 94 -6.49 -11.34 2.13
C VAL A 94 -6.31 -12.17 3.39
N SER A 95 -7.27 -12.12 4.30
CA SER A 95 -7.28 -12.87 5.54
C SER A 95 -8.42 -13.89 5.53
N LEU A 96 -8.10 -15.18 5.49
CA LEU A 96 -9.06 -16.27 5.71
C LEU A 96 -9.06 -16.67 7.18
N ALA A 97 -10.18 -16.54 7.87
CA ALA A 97 -10.33 -16.96 9.28
C ALA A 97 -9.28 -16.35 10.26
N GLY A 98 -8.67 -15.22 9.89
CA GLY A 98 -7.86 -14.38 10.79
C GLY A 98 -8.65 -13.18 11.29
N ALA A 99 -7.99 -12.27 12.01
CA ALA A 99 -8.57 -10.99 12.41
C ALA A 99 -7.50 -9.88 12.45
N SER A 100 -7.92 -8.63 12.46
CA SER A 100 -7.02 -7.49 12.69
C SER A 100 -6.60 -7.39 14.15
N HIS A 101 -5.80 -6.37 14.49
CA HIS A 101 -5.56 -5.94 15.86
C HIS A 101 -6.84 -5.44 16.55
N ASP A 102 -6.92 -5.61 17.87
CA ASP A 102 -8.05 -5.16 18.72
C ASP A 102 -7.85 -3.73 19.25
N GLU A 103 -6.59 -3.30 19.39
CA GLU A 103 -6.25 -2.02 20.01
C GLU A 103 -6.65 -0.80 19.15
N VAL A 104 -7.14 0.26 19.80
CA VAL A 104 -7.39 1.51 19.08
C VAL A 104 -6.06 2.17 18.73
N ARG A 105 -5.77 2.26 17.42
CA ARG A 105 -4.54 2.87 16.88
C ARG A 105 -4.85 3.74 15.65
N PRO A 106 -4.05 4.77 15.35
CA PRO A 106 -4.26 5.64 14.19
C PRO A 106 -4.27 4.84 12.89
N ALA A 107 -4.80 5.43 11.82
CA ALA A 107 -4.70 4.81 10.50
C ALA A 107 -3.22 4.64 10.09
N PRO A 108 -2.87 3.56 9.37
CA PRO A 108 -1.55 3.39 8.79
C PRO A 108 -1.24 4.54 7.82
N ALA A 109 0.05 4.81 7.59
CA ALA A 109 0.51 5.94 6.78
C ALA A 109 0.13 5.87 5.28
N GLY A 110 -0.43 4.75 4.83
CA GLY A 110 -0.90 4.57 3.46
C GLY A 110 -2.05 3.58 3.39
N GLN A 111 -2.72 3.57 2.25
CA GLN A 111 -3.87 2.72 1.99
C GLN A 111 -3.44 1.33 1.52
N VAL A 112 -4.25 0.33 1.90
CA VAL A 112 -4.09 -1.07 1.49
C VAL A 112 -5.47 -1.65 1.25
N HIS A 113 -5.69 -2.27 0.09
CA HIS A 113 -6.93 -2.99 -0.17
C HIS A 113 -7.04 -4.22 0.73
N THR A 114 -8.17 -4.43 1.40
CA THR A 114 -8.30 -5.54 2.35
C THR A 114 -9.50 -6.42 2.10
N LEU A 115 -9.26 -7.72 1.99
CA LEU A 115 -10.32 -8.74 1.93
C LEU A 115 -10.29 -9.58 3.21
N GLN A 116 -11.39 -9.54 3.96
CA GLN A 116 -11.64 -10.46 5.07
C GLN A 116 -12.55 -11.58 4.58
N ILE A 117 -12.13 -12.84 4.72
CA ILE A 117 -12.94 -14.03 4.39
C ILE A 117 -13.18 -14.79 5.70
N HIS A 118 -14.44 -15.02 6.07
CA HIS A 118 -14.72 -15.59 7.39
C HIS A 118 -15.98 -16.46 7.43
N GLY A 119 -15.91 -17.58 8.14
CA GLY A 119 -17.03 -18.49 8.34
C GLY A 119 -17.91 -18.11 9.53
N THR A 120 -19.24 -18.14 9.36
CA THR A 120 -20.17 -17.79 10.45
C THR A 120 -20.17 -18.78 11.63
N ARG A 121 -19.61 -19.98 11.42
CA ARG A 121 -19.51 -21.05 12.43
C ARG A 121 -18.07 -21.40 12.79
N ASP A 122 -17.13 -20.47 12.60
CA ASP A 122 -15.76 -20.62 13.05
C ASP A 122 -15.69 -20.77 14.59
N PRO A 123 -15.25 -21.94 15.12
CA PRO A 123 -15.19 -22.17 16.56
C PRO A 123 -13.90 -21.64 17.21
N THR A 124 -12.91 -21.24 16.42
CA THR A 124 -11.55 -20.89 16.87
C THR A 124 -11.36 -19.38 16.88
N ILE A 125 -11.48 -18.74 15.71
CA ILE A 125 -11.50 -17.29 15.57
C ILE A 125 -12.94 -16.94 15.25
N ARG A 126 -13.71 -16.51 16.24
CA ARG A 126 -15.16 -16.37 16.07
C ARG A 126 -15.47 -15.21 15.13
N PHE A 127 -16.47 -15.41 14.27
CA PHE A 127 -17.00 -14.35 13.39
C PHE A 127 -17.36 -13.06 14.15
N SER A 128 -17.87 -13.18 15.37
CA SER A 128 -18.25 -12.05 16.24
C SER A 128 -17.10 -11.50 17.11
N GLY A 129 -15.88 -11.98 16.94
CA GLY A 129 -14.75 -11.66 17.82
C GLY A 129 -14.75 -12.47 19.11
N GLY A 130 -13.68 -12.32 19.89
CA GLY A 130 -13.52 -13.12 21.11
C GLY A 130 -12.21 -12.88 21.83
N PHE A 131 -11.79 -13.89 22.59
CA PHE A 131 -10.56 -13.86 23.38
C PHE A 131 -9.77 -15.15 23.20
N ILE A 132 -8.45 -15.04 23.08
CA ILE A 132 -7.51 -16.16 23.17
C ILE A 132 -6.63 -15.92 24.39
N LEU A 133 -6.65 -16.85 25.35
CA LEU A 133 -5.85 -16.76 26.58
C LEU A 133 -5.96 -15.40 27.32
N GLY A 134 -7.10 -14.73 27.21
CA GLY A 134 -7.36 -13.43 27.85
C GLY A 134 -7.08 -12.21 26.96
N SER A 135 -6.45 -12.38 25.81
CA SER A 135 -6.22 -11.32 24.82
C SER A 135 -7.40 -11.25 23.84
N ALA A 136 -7.96 -10.05 23.66
CA ALA A 136 -9.09 -9.81 22.77
C ALA A 136 -8.68 -9.79 21.29
N TYR A 137 -9.61 -10.17 20.41
CA TYR A 137 -9.51 -10.01 18.96
C TYR A 137 -10.86 -9.59 18.37
N PRO A 138 -10.87 -8.74 17.34
CA PRO A 138 -12.10 -8.25 16.73
C PRO A 138 -12.80 -9.33 15.90
N GLY A 139 -14.10 -9.14 15.66
CA GLY A 139 -14.86 -9.97 14.73
C GLY A 139 -14.54 -9.69 13.26
N ALA A 140 -15.14 -10.44 12.35
CA ALA A 140 -14.97 -10.27 10.90
C ALA A 140 -15.51 -8.90 10.43
N VAL A 141 -16.70 -8.51 10.88
CA VAL A 141 -17.32 -7.21 10.57
C VAL A 141 -16.50 -6.06 11.14
N GLU A 142 -16.02 -6.18 12.37
CA GLU A 142 -15.17 -5.14 13.00
C GLU A 142 -13.80 -5.03 12.33
N THR A 143 -13.21 -6.17 11.94
CA THR A 143 -11.97 -6.24 11.15
C THR A 143 -12.12 -5.47 9.84
N VAL A 144 -13.13 -5.79 9.02
CA VAL A 144 -13.29 -5.14 7.71
C VAL A 144 -13.63 -3.66 7.84
N THR A 145 -14.49 -3.28 8.79
CA THR A 145 -14.91 -1.88 8.95
C THR A 145 -13.80 -1.00 9.53
N THR A 146 -12.91 -1.56 10.35
CA THR A 146 -11.70 -0.85 10.80
C THR A 146 -10.80 -0.52 9.62
N TRP A 147 -10.58 -1.46 8.70
CA TRP A 147 -9.78 -1.22 7.50
C TRP A 147 -10.47 -0.32 6.47
N ALA A 148 -11.80 -0.39 6.33
CA ALA A 148 -12.58 0.59 5.59
C ALA A 148 -12.33 2.01 6.14
N GLY A 149 -12.38 2.17 7.48
CA GLY A 149 -12.07 3.44 8.14
C GLY A 149 -10.63 3.92 7.93
N TYR A 150 -9.65 3.01 7.97
CA TYR A 150 -8.24 3.33 7.65
C TYR A 150 -8.05 3.78 6.21
N ASN A 151 -8.81 3.21 5.29
CA ASN A 151 -8.82 3.59 3.89
C ASN A 151 -9.66 4.85 3.60
N GLY A 152 -10.32 5.42 4.61
CA GLY A 152 -11.15 6.62 4.46
C GLY A 152 -12.51 6.36 3.80
N CYS A 153 -12.90 5.10 3.66
CA CYS A 153 -14.13 4.71 3.00
C CYS A 153 -15.37 5.04 3.83
N SER A 154 -16.51 5.19 3.16
CA SER A 154 -17.82 5.05 3.76
C SER A 154 -17.94 3.71 4.47
N LEU A 155 -18.61 3.70 5.62
CA LEU A 155 -18.91 2.46 6.37
C LEU A 155 -20.26 1.84 5.98
N VAL A 156 -20.89 2.35 4.92
CA VAL A 156 -22.06 1.74 4.30
C VAL A 156 -21.57 0.83 3.20
N ALA A 157 -21.79 -0.47 3.35
CA ALA A 157 -21.39 -1.46 2.36
C ALA A 157 -22.37 -1.51 1.19
N GLU A 158 -21.84 -1.79 0.00
CA GLU A 158 -22.61 -2.28 -1.15
C GLU A 158 -22.61 -3.81 -1.16
N GLU A 159 -23.74 -4.42 -1.53
CA GLU A 159 -23.81 -5.87 -1.68
C GLU A 159 -23.09 -6.33 -2.95
N GLY A 160 -22.11 -7.21 -2.79
CA GLY A 160 -21.36 -7.82 -3.88
C GLY A 160 -22.02 -9.08 -4.44
N GLN A 161 -21.29 -9.76 -5.33
CA GLN A 161 -21.73 -11.05 -5.86
C GLN A 161 -21.63 -12.14 -4.79
N THR A 162 -22.48 -13.17 -4.91
CA THR A 162 -22.34 -14.38 -4.09
C THR A 162 -21.33 -15.33 -4.70
N LEU A 163 -20.52 -15.98 -3.87
CA LEU A 163 -19.42 -16.86 -4.27
C LEU A 163 -19.63 -18.28 -3.73
N ASP A 164 -19.03 -19.26 -4.40
CA ASP A 164 -18.90 -20.66 -3.97
C ASP A 164 -17.42 -20.91 -3.64
N LEU A 165 -17.10 -20.86 -2.34
CA LEU A 165 -15.74 -20.93 -1.80
C LEU A 165 -15.48 -22.25 -1.08
N VAL A 166 -16.50 -23.03 -0.74
CA VAL A 166 -16.40 -24.21 0.12
C VAL A 166 -17.11 -25.41 -0.50
N ALA A 167 -16.33 -26.39 -0.97
CA ALA A 167 -16.78 -27.53 -1.75
C ALA A 167 -17.84 -28.43 -1.08
N ASN A 168 -17.92 -28.42 0.26
CA ASN A 168 -18.88 -29.23 1.01
C ASN A 168 -20.08 -28.43 1.55
N LEU A 169 -20.21 -27.17 1.16
CA LEU A 169 -21.40 -26.36 1.35
C LEU A 169 -22.10 -26.21 -0.01
N ALA A 170 -23.43 -26.06 0.00
CA ALA A 170 -24.23 -26.14 -1.22
C ALA A 170 -24.64 -24.75 -1.69
N GLY A 171 -24.46 -24.49 -3.00
CA GLY A 171 -24.86 -23.22 -3.63
C GLY A 171 -23.76 -22.17 -3.51
N ASN A 172 -24.13 -20.90 -3.68
CA ASN A 172 -23.23 -19.78 -3.41
C ASN A 172 -23.37 -19.40 -1.92
N GLU A 173 -22.67 -20.12 -1.05
CA GLU A 173 -22.75 -19.97 0.41
C GLU A 173 -22.04 -18.71 0.93
N THR A 174 -21.31 -18.02 0.08
CA THR A 174 -20.56 -16.82 0.47
C THR A 174 -21.25 -15.56 -0.03
N THR A 175 -21.53 -14.61 0.86
CA THR A 175 -21.98 -13.26 0.50
C THR A 175 -20.81 -12.26 0.58
N SER A 176 -20.83 -11.23 -0.26
CA SER A 176 -19.84 -10.14 -0.24
C SER A 176 -20.46 -8.81 0.20
N GLU A 177 -19.76 -8.08 1.07
CA GLU A 177 -20.03 -6.69 1.47
C GLU A 177 -18.82 -5.83 1.10
N ILE A 178 -19.00 -4.84 0.22
CA ILE A 178 -17.94 -4.02 -0.39
C ILE A 178 -17.96 -2.61 0.21
N TYR A 179 -16.80 -2.12 0.65
CA TYR A 179 -16.57 -0.77 1.14
C TYR A 179 -15.53 -0.07 0.25
N ASP A 180 -16.00 0.54 -0.83
CA ASP A 180 -15.18 1.26 -1.83
C ASP A 180 -15.64 2.72 -2.10
N ASP A 181 -16.77 3.14 -1.54
CA ASP A 181 -17.27 4.50 -1.65
C ASP A 181 -16.45 5.49 -0.79
N GLY A 182 -16.05 6.61 -1.39
CA GLY A 182 -15.32 7.69 -0.71
C GLY A 182 -13.91 7.35 -0.21
N CYS A 183 -13.36 6.20 -0.58
CA CYS A 183 -12.03 5.78 -0.14
C CYS A 183 -10.93 6.69 -0.70
N LYS A 184 -9.83 6.78 0.05
CA LYS A 184 -8.55 7.31 -0.45
C LYS A 184 -7.98 6.38 -1.53
N SER A 185 -7.21 6.94 -2.46
CA SER A 185 -6.60 6.18 -3.56
C SER A 185 -5.76 5.00 -3.06
N GLY A 186 -5.93 3.83 -3.68
CA GLY A 186 -5.24 2.59 -3.28
C GLY A 186 -5.81 1.91 -2.04
N GLY A 187 -7.02 2.29 -1.62
CA GLY A 187 -7.72 1.69 -0.47
C GLY A 187 -9.12 1.20 -0.85
N SER A 188 -9.50 0.06 -0.29
CA SER A 188 -10.85 -0.50 -0.26
C SER A 188 -10.91 -1.55 0.85
N ALA A 189 -12.10 -1.93 1.29
CA ALA A 189 -12.27 -3.09 2.14
C ALA A 189 -13.45 -3.95 1.66
N GLU A 190 -13.35 -5.26 1.82
CA GLU A 190 -14.41 -6.19 1.45
C GLU A 190 -14.48 -7.35 2.45
N LEU A 191 -15.70 -7.81 2.74
CA LEU A 191 -15.96 -8.95 3.59
C LEU A 191 -16.68 -10.04 2.81
N TRP A 192 -16.06 -11.21 2.72
CA TRP A 192 -16.67 -12.44 2.24
C TRP A 192 -17.10 -13.31 3.43
N THR A 193 -18.40 -13.36 3.66
CA THR A 193 -19.00 -14.15 4.75
C THR A 193 -19.44 -15.50 4.22
N ILE A 194 -18.75 -16.56 4.66
CA ILE A 194 -19.08 -17.95 4.33
C ILE A 194 -20.16 -18.44 5.30
N GLU A 195 -21.40 -18.50 4.86
CA GLU A 195 -22.50 -18.99 5.69
C GLU A 195 -22.29 -20.46 6.04
N ALA A 196 -22.49 -20.81 7.31
CA ALA A 196 -22.16 -22.11 7.89
C ALA A 196 -20.69 -22.57 7.78
N GLY A 197 -19.78 -21.72 7.28
CA GLY A 197 -18.34 -22.00 7.18
C GLY A 197 -17.65 -22.11 8.55
N GLY A 198 -16.60 -22.93 8.63
CA GLY A 198 -15.78 -23.12 9.84
C GLY A 198 -14.36 -22.55 9.72
N HIS A 199 -13.50 -22.83 10.70
CA HIS A 199 -12.12 -22.31 10.75
C HIS A 199 -11.20 -22.87 9.65
N ILE A 200 -11.40 -24.13 9.28
CA ILE A 200 -10.61 -24.84 8.27
C ILE A 200 -11.60 -25.33 7.20
N PRO A 201 -12.13 -24.44 6.34
CA PRO A 201 -13.09 -24.82 5.32
C PRO A 201 -12.45 -25.75 4.28
N LEU A 202 -13.23 -26.68 3.73
CA LEU A 202 -12.82 -27.45 2.55
C LEU A 202 -12.99 -26.56 1.33
N LEU A 203 -11.95 -25.80 1.00
CA LEU A 203 -11.99 -24.81 -0.08
C LEU A 203 -12.36 -25.46 -1.43
N SER A 204 -13.18 -24.76 -2.22
CA SER A 204 -13.53 -25.15 -3.59
C SER A 204 -12.32 -25.02 -4.52
N ASP A 205 -12.35 -25.75 -5.64
CA ASP A 205 -11.28 -25.70 -6.65
C ASP A 205 -11.13 -24.30 -7.28
N SER A 206 -12.19 -23.48 -7.23
CA SER A 206 -12.19 -22.09 -7.72
C SER A 206 -11.75 -21.06 -6.67
N PHE A 207 -11.56 -21.44 -5.40
CA PHE A 207 -11.22 -20.49 -4.33
C PHE A 207 -9.97 -19.66 -4.66
N ALA A 208 -8.88 -20.32 -5.05
CA ALA A 208 -7.61 -19.65 -5.32
C ALA A 208 -7.74 -18.64 -6.46
N GLN A 209 -8.44 -19.01 -7.53
CA GLN A 209 -8.64 -18.14 -8.68
C GLN A 209 -9.51 -16.93 -8.32
N GLN A 210 -10.61 -17.12 -7.57
CA GLN A 210 -11.46 -16.01 -7.12
C GLN A 210 -10.70 -15.01 -6.25
N VAL A 211 -9.82 -15.48 -5.36
CA VAL A 211 -8.96 -14.59 -4.57
C VAL A 211 -7.94 -13.87 -5.46
N VAL A 212 -7.33 -14.56 -6.43
CA VAL A 212 -6.37 -13.94 -7.36
C VAL A 212 -7.04 -12.89 -8.24
N ASP A 213 -8.24 -13.16 -8.74
CA ASP A 213 -9.02 -12.21 -9.54
C ASP A 213 -9.32 -10.95 -8.72
N TRP A 214 -9.68 -11.10 -7.44
CA TRP A 214 -9.83 -9.98 -6.51
C TRP A 214 -8.52 -9.23 -6.31
N LEU A 215 -7.39 -9.92 -6.07
CA LEU A 215 -6.10 -9.27 -5.88
C LEU A 215 -5.67 -8.47 -7.11
N PHE A 216 -5.86 -9.00 -8.32
CA PHE A 216 -5.33 -8.41 -9.56
C PHE A 216 -6.02 -7.11 -9.98
N VAL A 217 -7.27 -6.90 -9.56
CA VAL A 217 -7.97 -5.62 -9.75
C VAL A 217 -7.64 -4.59 -8.67
N HIS A 218 -7.01 -5.01 -7.57
CA HIS A 218 -6.61 -4.18 -6.45
C HIS A 218 -5.09 -3.96 -6.46
N THR A 219 -4.63 -2.96 -7.20
CA THR A 219 -3.22 -2.58 -7.22
C THR A 219 -2.97 -1.44 -6.27
N LYS A 220 -1.72 -1.29 -5.81
CA LYS A 220 -1.33 -0.05 -5.16
C LYS A 220 -1.53 1.10 -6.15
N SER A 221 -2.00 2.25 -5.66
CA SER A 221 -1.95 3.50 -6.42
C SER A 221 -0.52 3.72 -6.90
N ASP A 222 -0.35 4.07 -8.18
CA ASP A 222 0.95 4.50 -8.73
C ASP A 222 1.50 5.76 -8.04
N TRP A 223 0.67 6.40 -7.23
CA TRP A 223 0.99 7.58 -6.45
C TRP A 223 0.99 7.29 -4.95
N PRO A 224 2.04 7.67 -4.21
CA PRO A 224 2.19 7.38 -2.78
C PRO A 224 1.28 8.23 -1.86
N ALA A 225 0.62 9.26 -2.38
CA ALA A 225 -0.24 10.18 -1.63
C ALA A 225 -1.30 10.83 -2.53
N ASP A 226 -2.20 11.64 -1.96
CA ASP A 226 -3.21 12.40 -2.72
C ASP A 226 -2.56 13.49 -3.61
N TYR A 227 -1.40 14.00 -3.19
CA TYR A 227 -0.43 14.79 -3.98
C TYR A 227 0.99 14.45 -3.50
N ASN A 228 2.00 14.54 -4.36
CA ASN A 228 3.37 14.26 -3.95
C ASN A 228 4.11 15.47 -3.40
N GLY A 229 5.13 15.14 -2.60
CA GLY A 229 5.99 16.06 -1.91
C GLY A 229 5.91 15.85 -0.41
N VAL A 230 6.63 16.67 0.33
CA VAL A 230 6.62 16.72 1.79
C VAL A 230 6.62 18.16 2.25
N THR A 231 6.03 18.41 3.42
CA THR A 231 6.13 19.71 4.07
C THR A 231 7.56 19.89 4.60
N PRO A 232 8.32 20.90 4.15
CA PRO A 232 9.68 21.13 4.61
C PRO A 232 9.70 21.59 6.08
N SER A 233 10.85 21.42 6.73
CA SER A 233 11.05 22.01 8.06
C SER A 233 10.92 23.54 8.00
N ALA A 234 10.14 24.11 8.92
CA ALA A 234 10.00 25.56 9.05
C ALA A 234 11.35 26.28 9.30
N MET A 235 12.38 25.57 9.79
CA MET A 235 13.71 26.14 10.02
C MET A 235 14.42 26.56 8.73
N LEU A 236 14.07 25.95 7.58
CA LEU A 236 14.67 26.28 6.29
C LEU A 236 14.18 27.62 5.73
N GLY A 237 13.10 28.19 6.29
CA GLY A 237 12.59 29.50 5.87
C GLY A 237 12.17 29.58 4.40
N LEU A 238 11.75 28.46 3.81
CA LEU A 238 11.34 28.39 2.41
C LEU A 238 10.02 29.14 2.19
N SER A 239 9.87 29.73 1.00
CA SER A 239 8.62 30.36 0.58
C SER A 239 7.53 29.36 0.18
N TYR A 240 7.92 28.09 0.01
CA TYR A 240 7.07 26.98 -0.43
C TYR A 240 6.84 26.02 0.74
N ASN A 241 5.68 25.38 0.79
CA ASN A 241 5.34 24.40 1.83
C ASN A 241 5.12 22.98 1.29
N ASN A 242 5.43 22.72 0.01
CA ASN A 242 5.47 21.37 -0.57
C ASN A 242 6.72 21.20 -1.46
N ILE A 243 7.71 20.48 -0.93
CA ILE A 243 8.97 20.18 -1.62
C ILE A 243 9.01 18.73 -2.11
N GLY A 244 9.81 18.44 -3.13
CA GLY A 244 9.97 17.07 -3.63
C GLY A 244 10.55 16.13 -2.57
N ASN A 245 10.24 14.84 -2.66
CA ASN A 245 10.72 13.82 -1.74
C ASN A 245 11.30 12.63 -2.49
N PHE A 246 12.55 12.26 -2.17
CA PHE A 246 13.16 11.05 -2.67
C PHE A 246 12.73 9.84 -1.83
N SER A 247 12.16 8.84 -2.50
CA SER A 247 11.84 7.54 -1.96
C SER A 247 12.93 6.53 -2.32
N SER A 248 13.59 6.00 -1.29
CA SER A 248 14.54 4.90 -1.46
C SER A 248 13.87 3.54 -1.70
N ALA A 249 12.56 3.43 -1.46
CA ALA A 249 11.81 2.17 -1.61
C ALA A 249 11.66 1.73 -3.07
N ASP A 250 11.59 2.68 -3.98
CA ASP A 250 11.37 2.49 -5.42
C ASP A 250 12.29 3.36 -6.28
N ASN A 251 13.28 4.00 -5.65
CA ASN A 251 14.27 4.85 -6.30
C ASN A 251 13.67 5.96 -7.16
N SER A 252 12.63 6.60 -6.61
CA SER A 252 11.85 7.62 -7.30
C SER A 252 11.76 8.90 -6.49
N ILE A 253 11.78 10.03 -7.19
CA ILE A 253 11.49 11.35 -6.64
C ILE A 253 10.02 11.64 -6.92
N TYR A 254 9.27 11.84 -5.86
CA TYR A 254 7.86 12.22 -5.90
C TYR A 254 7.77 13.70 -5.58
N THR A 255 7.33 14.49 -6.54
CA THR A 255 7.30 15.96 -6.43
C THR A 255 6.21 16.52 -7.30
N CYS A 256 6.02 17.82 -7.22
CA CYS A 256 5.14 18.58 -8.07
C CYS A 256 5.97 19.47 -9.00
N VAL A 257 5.37 19.94 -10.09
CA VAL A 257 6.01 20.89 -11.01
C VAL A 257 5.01 21.91 -11.52
N ARG A 258 5.41 23.17 -11.49
CA ARG A 258 4.72 24.30 -12.11
C ARG A 258 5.36 24.60 -13.45
N THR A 259 4.56 24.89 -14.46
CA THR A 259 5.08 25.23 -15.78
C THR A 259 5.07 26.74 -15.99
N VAL A 260 6.21 27.29 -16.40
CA VAL A 260 6.37 28.72 -16.68
C VAL A 260 7.05 28.92 -18.02
N GLU A 261 6.78 30.06 -18.66
CA GLU A 261 7.49 30.51 -19.85
C GLU A 261 7.97 31.95 -19.62
N ASN A 262 9.28 32.15 -19.64
CA ASN A 262 9.95 33.40 -19.25
C ASN A 262 9.50 33.92 -17.87
N GLY A 263 9.34 33.00 -16.91
CA GLY A 263 8.87 33.28 -15.55
C GLY A 263 7.36 33.56 -15.41
N ILE A 264 6.57 33.42 -16.48
CA ILE A 264 5.11 33.59 -16.42
C ILE A 264 4.42 32.22 -16.37
N PRO A 265 3.50 31.96 -15.41
CA PRO A 265 2.71 30.72 -15.40
C PRO A 265 2.08 30.43 -16.76
N THR A 266 2.37 29.26 -17.31
CA THR A 266 1.98 28.89 -18.67
C THR A 266 1.56 27.44 -18.69
N ALA A 267 0.32 27.17 -19.12
CA ALA A 267 -0.25 25.83 -19.11
C ALA A 267 0.25 24.96 -20.27
N ILE A 268 0.56 23.68 -19.99
CA ILE A 268 0.76 22.65 -21.01
C ILE A 268 -0.54 21.85 -21.12
N GLY A 269 -1.19 21.87 -22.29
CA GLY A 269 -2.45 21.14 -22.47
C GLY A 269 -3.58 21.60 -21.54
N GLY A 270 -3.53 22.83 -21.03
CA GLY A 270 -4.51 23.38 -20.10
C GLY A 270 -4.21 23.13 -18.62
N ILE A 271 -3.06 22.52 -18.29
CA ILE A 271 -2.63 22.25 -16.91
C ILE A 271 -1.39 23.07 -16.59
N GLU A 272 -1.41 23.80 -15.47
CA GLU A 272 -0.30 24.66 -15.01
C GLU A 272 0.57 23.99 -13.93
N GLN A 273 0.01 23.00 -13.22
CA GLN A 273 0.69 22.31 -12.13
C GLN A 273 0.45 20.80 -12.23
N PHE A 274 1.53 20.04 -12.23
CA PHE A 274 1.51 18.59 -12.30
C PHE A 274 2.08 18.00 -11.04
N ASP A 275 1.56 16.85 -10.67
CA ASP A 275 2.23 15.92 -9.79
C ASP A 275 3.04 14.96 -10.65
N ILE A 276 4.30 14.69 -10.31
CA ILE A 276 5.20 13.87 -11.12
C ILE A 276 5.98 12.86 -10.28
N ALA A 277 6.27 11.70 -10.88
CA ALA A 277 7.20 10.73 -10.36
C ALA A 277 8.40 10.63 -11.30
N MET A 278 9.61 10.84 -10.77
CA MET A 278 10.85 10.78 -11.52
C MET A 278 11.73 9.64 -11.04
N LYS A 279 11.98 8.66 -11.89
CA LYS A 279 12.86 7.53 -11.56
C LYS A 279 14.31 7.89 -11.84
N ILE A 280 15.22 7.55 -10.92
CA ILE A 280 16.66 7.68 -11.19
C ILE A 280 17.09 6.53 -12.10
N ILE A 281 17.44 6.86 -13.35
CA ILE A 281 17.83 5.87 -14.37
C ILE A 281 19.35 5.72 -14.49
N SER A 282 20.13 6.66 -13.95
CA SER A 282 21.58 6.52 -13.78
C SER A 282 22.10 7.40 -12.64
N TYR A 283 22.62 6.80 -11.57
CA TYR A 283 23.26 7.55 -10.48
C TYR A 283 24.58 8.20 -10.91
N GLU A 284 25.40 7.47 -11.67
CA GLU A 284 26.73 7.94 -12.09
C GLU A 284 26.63 9.16 -13.00
N LEU A 285 25.63 9.17 -13.88
CA LEU A 285 25.42 10.26 -14.83
C LEU A 285 24.41 11.31 -14.33
N GLY A 286 23.75 11.07 -13.21
CA GLY A 286 22.73 11.96 -12.66
C GLY A 286 21.47 12.05 -13.53
N PHE A 287 21.07 10.95 -14.19
CA PHE A 287 19.92 10.94 -15.07
C PHE A 287 18.64 10.55 -14.33
N ILE A 288 17.60 11.34 -14.55
CA ILE A 288 16.24 11.04 -14.10
C ILE A 288 15.28 10.98 -15.28
N GLN A 289 14.20 10.24 -15.12
CA GLN A 289 13.14 10.13 -16.12
C GLN A 289 11.79 10.38 -15.46
N ILE A 290 10.98 11.29 -16.00
CA ILE A 290 9.57 11.38 -15.60
C ILE A 290 8.87 10.10 -16.08
N THR A 291 8.33 9.34 -15.14
CA THR A 291 7.68 8.05 -15.40
C THR A 291 6.16 8.14 -15.34
N ASN A 292 5.63 9.01 -14.48
CA ASN A 292 4.21 9.26 -14.33
C ASN A 292 3.94 10.75 -14.11
N SER A 293 2.74 11.20 -14.48
CA SER A 293 2.23 12.53 -14.15
C SER A 293 0.71 12.54 -13.96
N ARG A 294 0.20 13.43 -13.10
CA ARG A 294 -1.24 13.74 -12.93
C ARG A 294 -1.42 15.23 -12.60
N LEU A 295 -2.68 15.68 -12.48
CA LEU A 295 -2.97 17.03 -11.98
C LEU A 295 -2.47 17.17 -10.53
N PHE A 296 -1.78 18.26 -10.22
CA PHE A 296 -1.34 18.52 -8.85
C PHE A 296 -2.53 18.88 -7.95
N ASN A 297 -2.70 18.14 -6.86
CA ASN A 297 -3.68 18.37 -5.79
C ASN A 297 -5.11 18.68 -6.28
N ALA A 298 -5.64 17.80 -7.14
CA ALA A 298 -6.94 17.97 -7.79
C ALA A 298 -8.12 18.13 -6.82
N ASP A 299 -8.00 17.53 -5.63
CA ASP A 299 -9.07 17.46 -4.62
C ASP A 299 -8.89 18.48 -3.48
N ASP A 300 -8.02 19.49 -3.66
CA ASP A 300 -7.74 20.54 -2.68
C ASP A 300 -7.38 20.01 -1.28
N VAL A 301 -6.67 18.87 -1.24
CA VAL A 301 -6.21 18.23 0.00
C VAL A 301 -5.23 19.15 0.72
N ARG A 302 -5.37 19.25 2.04
CA ARG A 302 -4.52 20.08 2.90
C ARG A 302 -3.41 19.24 3.53
N ASN A 303 -2.25 19.85 3.76
CA ASN A 303 -1.13 19.24 4.47
C ASN A 303 -1.41 19.10 5.97
N GLU A 304 -0.45 18.53 6.72
CA GLU A 304 -0.55 18.31 8.17
C GLU A 304 -0.67 19.60 8.99
N ASN A 305 -0.29 20.75 8.40
CA ASN A 305 -0.44 22.08 8.98
C ASN A 305 -1.77 22.76 8.58
N ASN A 306 -2.67 22.03 7.90
CA ASN A 306 -3.96 22.53 7.41
C ASN A 306 -3.83 23.63 6.34
N GLU A 307 -2.76 23.61 5.55
CA GLU A 307 -2.48 24.54 4.46
C GLU A 307 -2.68 23.86 3.10
N LEU A 308 -2.98 24.63 2.06
CA LEU A 308 -2.90 24.11 0.69
C LEU A 308 -1.43 24.00 0.29
N PRO A 309 -1.02 22.88 -0.35
CA PRO A 309 0.36 22.66 -0.74
C PRO A 309 0.78 23.60 -1.88
N ASP A 310 1.93 24.22 -1.70
CA ASP A 310 2.57 25.22 -2.55
C ASP A 310 3.88 24.64 -3.08
N CYS A 311 3.85 24.31 -4.38
CA CYS A 311 4.86 23.53 -5.07
C CYS A 311 6.20 24.26 -5.26
N SER A 312 7.32 23.66 -4.85
CA SER A 312 8.66 24.20 -5.12
C SER A 312 9.16 23.98 -6.55
N GLY A 313 8.70 22.92 -7.22
CA GLY A 313 9.19 22.54 -8.54
C GLY A 313 8.72 23.49 -9.64
N VAL A 314 9.64 23.90 -10.51
CA VAL A 314 9.37 24.81 -11.63
C VAL A 314 10.05 24.28 -12.89
N PHE A 315 9.28 24.12 -13.97
CA PHE A 315 9.78 23.85 -15.30
C PHE A 315 9.65 25.09 -16.19
N GLU A 316 10.79 25.66 -16.56
CA GLU A 316 10.89 26.79 -17.46
C GLU A 316 10.98 26.30 -18.92
N LEU A 317 9.88 26.51 -19.65
CA LEU A 317 9.67 26.06 -21.03
C LEU A 317 10.64 26.71 -22.02
N SER A 318 11.02 27.97 -21.80
CA SER A 318 11.87 28.71 -22.74
C SER A 318 13.30 28.18 -22.83
N ILE A 319 13.78 27.51 -21.77
CA ILE A 319 15.14 26.98 -21.68
C ILE A 319 15.18 25.49 -21.34
N ASN A 320 14.02 24.82 -21.29
CA ASN A 320 13.86 23.41 -20.92
C ASN A 320 14.58 23.02 -19.61
N ARG A 321 14.42 23.86 -18.57
CA ARG A 321 15.10 23.67 -17.29
C ARG A 321 14.08 23.41 -16.19
N TYR A 322 14.32 22.35 -15.42
CA TYR A 322 13.57 22.02 -14.22
C TYR A 322 14.39 22.38 -12.98
N THR A 323 13.82 23.15 -12.07
CA THR A 323 14.42 23.48 -10.77
C THR A 323 13.49 23.05 -9.66
N ASP A 324 14.03 22.51 -8.58
CA ASP A 324 13.22 22.07 -7.45
C ASP A 324 14.00 22.11 -6.14
N ILE A 325 13.28 21.95 -5.04
CA ILE A 325 13.83 21.64 -3.73
C ILE A 325 13.41 20.21 -3.40
N ILE A 326 14.37 19.33 -3.10
CA ILE A 326 14.12 17.91 -2.87
C ILE A 326 14.71 17.49 -1.53
N GLN A 327 13.89 16.87 -0.70
CA GLN A 327 14.31 16.18 0.51
C GLN A 327 14.83 14.77 0.19
N VAL A 328 16.02 14.44 0.69
CA VAL A 328 16.67 13.13 0.58
C VAL A 328 17.06 12.69 2.00
N GLY A 329 16.23 11.85 2.61
CA GLY A 329 16.38 11.49 4.02
C GLY A 329 16.25 12.74 4.91
N ASN A 330 17.32 13.09 5.62
CA ASN A 330 17.37 14.26 6.51
C ASN A 330 17.99 15.50 5.86
N GLN A 331 18.45 15.38 4.61
CA GLN A 331 19.08 16.47 3.87
C GLN A 331 18.08 17.05 2.88
N VAL A 332 18.23 18.34 2.57
CA VAL A 332 17.38 19.03 1.58
C VAL A 332 18.30 19.70 0.57
N PHE A 333 17.98 19.53 -0.71
CA PHE A 333 18.80 20.03 -1.81
C PHE A 333 17.97 20.92 -2.73
N GLU A 334 18.50 22.09 -3.09
CA GLU A 334 18.08 22.79 -4.29
C GLU A 334 18.77 22.14 -5.49
N VAL A 335 18.02 21.80 -6.52
CA VAL A 335 18.50 21.03 -7.67
C VAL A 335 18.11 21.71 -8.97
N VAL A 336 18.97 21.54 -9.98
CA VAL A 336 18.74 22.00 -11.34
C VAL A 336 18.96 20.85 -12.30
N PHE A 337 17.93 20.58 -13.09
CA PHE A 337 17.93 19.60 -14.14
C PHE A 337 17.68 20.26 -15.50
N GLU A 338 18.31 19.73 -16.56
CA GLU A 338 18.07 20.15 -17.94
C GLU A 338 17.47 19.01 -18.75
N LEU A 339 16.47 19.30 -19.57
CA LEU A 339 15.82 18.29 -20.41
C LEU A 339 16.81 17.80 -21.48
N ARG A 340 17.13 16.52 -21.40
CA ARG A 340 18.02 15.83 -22.32
C ARG A 340 17.28 15.25 -23.52
N ASP A 341 16.17 14.58 -23.24
CA ASP A 341 15.34 13.89 -24.22
C ASP A 341 13.87 14.19 -23.94
N SER A 342 13.27 15.01 -24.80
CA SER A 342 11.86 15.41 -24.67
C SER A 342 10.88 14.30 -25.03
N VAL A 343 11.30 13.28 -25.79
CA VAL A 343 10.43 12.15 -26.16
C VAL A 343 10.28 11.20 -24.98
N ASN A 344 11.39 10.91 -24.31
CA ASN A 344 11.42 9.99 -23.18
C ASN A 344 11.35 10.70 -21.81
N LEU A 345 11.25 12.04 -21.80
CA LEU A 345 11.24 12.90 -20.62
C LEU A 345 12.42 12.62 -19.67
N VAL A 346 13.62 12.52 -20.25
CA VAL A 346 14.87 12.30 -19.51
C VAL A 346 15.54 13.65 -19.25
N PHE A 347 16.04 13.83 -18.04
CA PHE A 347 16.74 15.02 -17.60
C PHE A 347 18.11 14.70 -17.01
N ASP A 348 19.04 15.63 -17.22
CA ASP A 348 20.40 15.59 -16.67
C ASP A 348 20.46 16.48 -15.42
N LEU A 349 20.96 15.97 -14.29
CA LEU A 349 21.31 16.79 -13.13
C LEU A 349 22.52 17.66 -13.49
N VAL A 350 22.33 18.98 -13.51
CA VAL A 350 23.40 19.93 -13.89
C VAL A 350 23.94 20.72 -12.71
N ASN A 351 23.16 20.88 -11.64
CA ASN A 351 23.61 21.54 -10.42
C ASN A 351 22.81 21.08 -9.20
N TYR A 352 23.42 21.12 -8.03
CA TYR A 352 22.74 20.93 -6.76
C TYR A 352 23.44 21.71 -5.64
N LEU A 353 22.66 22.11 -4.63
CA LEU A 353 23.14 22.79 -3.42
C LEU A 353 22.40 22.23 -2.20
N GLU A 354 23.13 21.80 -1.19
CA GLU A 354 22.55 21.39 0.09
C GLU A 354 22.12 22.61 0.92
N LEU A 355 20.88 22.61 1.38
CA LEU A 355 20.31 23.63 2.26
C LEU A 355 20.54 23.22 3.72
N ASN A 356 20.98 24.18 4.55
CA ASN A 356 21.26 23.98 5.99
C ASN A 356 20.38 24.86 6.86
#